data_AF-A0A815VX93-F1
#
_entry.id   AF-A0A815VX93-F1
#
_cell.length_a   1.000
_cell.length_b   1.000
_cell.length_c   1.000
_cell.angle_alpha   90.00
_cell.angle_beta   90.00
_cell.angle_gamma   90.00
#
_symmetry.space_group_name_H-M   'P 1'
#
loop_
_entity.id
_entity.type
_entity.pdbx_description
1 polymer ?
#
loop_
_entity_poly.entity_id
_entity_poly.type
_entity_poly.pdbx_seq_one_letter_code
_entity_poly.pdbx_strand_id
1 'polypeptide(L)'
;MSIGKSSVPHNVLELEDNDFFEFVKFFSGAKLASLIEFQDINTAQCLLACDDPFYILSLDSDDLLDLQKKTCVKLNSNGFVVLPGLTCKMKFLKGALLRKRNELKKKAKIRTNVNTTIDTSLSNQVMNNVTNLTQVSIQESINSLSSTTDTYTTEDKLKQHLIHLINDWCTKTADSNDRSAFRLKEDVDYQIMINLLSDKVIIECQCGAKSVLGQKSNRYILSNFIRHLTHKKPCSMVQQKLVDIRENTSINVVTDNNHINEPVNEEINIISNSASSVSPQREKRTRNRTLESSLSKK
;
A
#
# COMPACT_ATOMS: atom_id res chain seq x y z
N MET A 1 24.22 22.68 -15.52
CA MET A 1 24.73 22.49 -14.14
C MET A 1 23.91 21.41 -13.47
N SER A 2 24.49 20.23 -13.30
CA SER A 2 23.82 19.09 -12.67
C SER A 2 23.74 19.36 -11.17
N ILE A 3 22.54 19.66 -10.67
CA ILE A 3 22.29 19.76 -9.23
C ILE A 3 22.48 18.35 -8.68
N GLY A 4 23.68 18.08 -8.15
CA GLY A 4 24.00 16.81 -7.51
C GLY A 4 22.94 16.50 -6.47
N LYS A 5 22.46 15.25 -6.45
CA LYS A 5 21.50 14.76 -5.45
C LYS A 5 21.94 15.26 -4.08
N SER A 6 21.16 16.17 -3.48
CA SER A 6 21.40 16.67 -2.13
C SER A 6 21.16 15.54 -1.15
N SER A 7 22.19 14.71 -0.96
CA SER A 7 22.15 13.61 0.00
C SER A 7 22.16 14.20 1.40
N VAL A 8 21.17 13.83 2.21
CA VAL A 8 21.09 14.21 3.62
C VAL A 8 22.31 13.63 4.36
N PRO A 9 23.08 14.45 5.10
CA PRO A 9 24.28 14.00 5.80
C PRO A 9 23.95 12.93 6.86
N HIS A 10 24.95 12.12 7.22
CA HIS A 10 24.72 10.98 8.11
C HIS A 10 24.37 11.40 9.55
N ASN A 11 25.00 12.47 10.01
CA ASN A 11 24.85 13.08 11.32
C ASN A 11 23.78 14.20 11.35
N VAL A 12 22.89 14.30 10.34
CA VAL A 12 21.91 15.41 10.27
C VAL A 12 21.01 15.53 11.52
N LEU A 13 20.78 14.41 12.22
CA LEU A 13 19.95 14.36 13.42
C LEU A 13 20.72 14.73 14.70
N GLU A 14 22.03 14.97 14.58
CA GLU A 14 22.93 15.38 15.65
C GLU A 14 23.39 16.83 15.46
N LEU A 15 22.96 17.49 14.37
CA LEU A 15 23.26 18.91 14.14
C LEU A 15 22.41 19.78 15.07
N GLU A 16 23.03 20.80 15.62
CA GLU A 16 22.42 21.78 16.52
C GLU A 16 22.77 23.20 16.06
N ASP A 17 21.93 24.17 16.45
CA ASP A 17 22.12 25.60 16.24
C ASP A 17 22.56 25.95 14.80
N ASN A 18 23.69 26.65 14.67
CA ASN A 18 24.17 27.17 13.40
C ASN A 18 24.45 26.07 12.36
N ASP A 19 24.95 24.91 12.78
CA ASP A 19 25.22 23.79 11.87
C ASP A 19 23.92 23.22 11.29
N PHE A 20 22.87 23.17 12.12
CA PHE A 20 21.54 22.80 11.66
C PHE A 20 20.96 23.84 10.70
N PHE A 21 21.08 25.14 10.99
CA PHE A 21 20.59 26.21 10.11
C PHE A 21 21.33 26.24 8.77
N GLU A 22 22.65 26.05 8.74
CA GLU A 22 23.43 25.95 7.50
C GLU A 22 23.03 24.73 6.68
N PHE A 23 22.73 23.60 7.33
CA PHE A 23 22.14 22.45 6.64
C PHE A 23 20.77 22.80 6.02
N VAL A 24 19.86 23.43 6.76
CA VAL A 24 18.53 23.81 6.25
C VAL A 24 18.66 24.80 5.09
N LYS A 25 19.59 25.75 5.20
CA LYS A 25 19.89 26.75 4.17
C LYS A 25 20.42 26.10 2.90
N PHE A 26 21.34 25.16 3.01
CA PHE A 26 21.84 24.38 1.88
C PHE A 26 20.75 23.50 1.25
N PHE A 27 19.96 22.81 2.07
CA PHE A 27 19.00 21.82 1.60
C PHE A 27 17.70 22.43 1.05
N SER A 28 17.20 23.49 1.68
CA SER A 28 15.88 24.08 1.40
C SER A 28 15.95 25.55 0.95
N GLY A 29 17.09 26.20 1.13
CA GLY A 29 17.31 27.60 0.78
C GLY A 29 17.19 28.55 1.97
N ALA A 30 17.85 29.71 1.85
CA ALA A 30 17.97 30.71 2.91
C ALA A 30 16.64 31.17 3.52
N LYS A 31 15.60 31.36 2.70
CA LYS A 31 14.28 31.80 3.19
C LYS A 31 13.68 30.84 4.23
N LEU A 32 13.85 29.54 4.03
CA LEU A 32 13.32 28.55 4.97
C LEU A 32 14.19 28.45 6.22
N ALA A 33 15.52 28.56 6.07
CA ALA A 33 16.44 28.59 7.20
C ALA A 33 16.12 29.76 8.14
N SER A 34 15.95 30.98 7.61
CA SER A 34 15.59 32.14 8.43
C SER A 34 14.26 31.99 9.16
N LEU A 35 13.27 31.29 8.58
CA LEU A 35 12.00 31.00 9.24
C LEU A 35 12.15 30.02 10.41
N ILE A 36 12.99 28.99 10.23
CA ILE A 36 13.28 27.98 11.24
C ILE A 36 14.11 28.58 12.39
N GLU A 37 15.10 29.39 12.04
CA GLU A 37 15.94 30.14 12.97
C GLU A 37 15.14 31.16 13.79
N PHE A 38 14.24 31.91 13.16
CA PHE A 38 13.37 32.87 13.88
C PHE A 38 12.49 32.19 14.94
N GLN A 39 12.10 30.93 14.73
CA GLN A 39 11.30 30.16 15.68
C GLN A 39 12.14 29.42 16.73
N ASP A 40 13.45 29.62 16.73
CA ASP A 40 14.39 28.91 17.60
C ASP A 40 14.30 27.37 17.45
N ILE A 41 13.96 26.89 16.24
CA ILE A 41 13.93 25.46 15.92
C ILE A 41 15.34 25.05 15.51
N ASN A 42 16.21 24.87 16.49
CA ASN A 42 17.64 24.67 16.32
C ASN A 42 18.10 23.21 16.12
N THR A 43 17.18 22.24 16.11
CA THR A 43 17.50 20.82 15.87
C THR A 43 16.51 20.13 14.94
N ALA A 44 16.94 19.02 14.35
CA ALA A 44 16.05 18.16 13.56
C ALA A 44 14.89 17.60 14.39
N GLN A 45 15.11 17.30 15.66
CA GLN A 45 14.12 16.76 16.60
C GLN A 45 13.02 17.78 16.86
N CYS A 46 13.38 19.03 17.17
CA CYS A 46 12.45 20.14 17.35
C CYS A 46 11.62 20.35 16.07
N LEU A 47 12.28 20.36 14.90
CA LEU A 47 11.57 20.53 13.62
C LEU A 47 10.58 19.39 13.35
N LEU A 48 10.94 18.15 13.68
CA LEU A 48 10.07 16.99 13.52
C LEU A 48 8.92 16.93 14.52
N ALA A 49 9.06 17.58 15.68
CA ALA A 49 8.03 17.68 16.71
C ALA A 49 7.07 18.86 16.48
N CYS A 50 7.52 19.91 15.81
CA CYS A 50 6.68 21.03 15.39
C CYS A 50 5.65 20.55 14.36
N ASP A 51 4.35 20.76 14.58
CA ASP A 51 3.32 20.35 13.62
C ASP A 51 3.31 21.25 12.39
N ASP A 52 3.13 22.56 12.61
CA ASP A 52 3.09 23.58 11.56
C ASP A 52 4.09 24.74 11.84
N PRO A 53 5.28 24.72 11.20
CA PRO A 53 6.27 25.78 11.35
C PRO A 53 5.91 27.07 10.61
N PHE A 54 4.78 27.12 9.90
CA PHE A 54 4.30 28.35 9.25
C PHE A 54 3.28 29.10 10.10
N TYR A 55 2.76 28.49 11.17
CA TYR A 55 1.75 29.10 12.03
C TYR A 55 2.19 30.48 12.56
N ILE A 56 3.47 30.64 12.90
CA ILE A 56 3.99 31.91 13.40
C ILE A 56 3.75 33.08 12.45
N LEU A 57 3.73 32.84 11.13
CA LEU A 57 3.53 33.88 10.12
C LEU A 57 2.09 34.42 10.09
N SER A 58 1.15 33.76 10.76
CA SER A 58 -0.23 34.22 10.92
C SER A 58 -0.42 35.18 12.09
N LEU A 59 0.58 35.36 12.95
CA LEU A 59 0.53 36.27 14.07
C LEU A 59 0.73 37.72 13.61
N ASP A 60 0.04 38.64 14.25
CA ASP A 60 0.17 40.08 14.02
C ASP A 60 1.26 40.63 14.95
N SER A 61 2.46 40.82 14.40
CA SER A 61 3.63 41.32 15.12
C SER A 61 4.58 42.05 14.17
N ASP A 62 5.11 43.19 14.61
CA ASP A 62 6.07 43.98 13.85
C ASP A 62 7.37 43.21 13.58
N ASP A 63 7.79 42.35 14.51
CA ASP A 63 8.99 41.51 14.39
C ASP A 63 8.89 40.49 13.24
N LEU A 64 7.66 40.16 12.82
CA LEU A 64 7.39 39.21 11.75
C LEU A 64 7.33 39.85 10.37
N LEU A 65 7.21 41.18 10.26
CA LEU A 65 6.97 41.86 8.99
C LEU A 65 8.04 41.56 7.95
N ASP A 66 9.31 41.57 8.35
CA ASP A 66 10.42 41.29 7.43
C ASP A 66 10.49 39.82 7.02
N LEU A 67 10.12 38.92 7.92
CA LEU A 67 10.02 37.49 7.61
C LEU A 67 8.84 37.20 6.69
N GLN A 68 7.68 37.81 6.93
CA GLN A 68 6.49 37.73 6.09
C GLN A 68 6.77 38.27 4.69
N LYS A 69 7.43 39.43 4.55
CA LYS A 69 7.83 39.97 3.23
C LYS A 69 8.69 39.00 2.43
N LYS A 70 9.55 38.21 3.08
CA LYS A 70 10.44 37.24 2.43
C LYS A 70 9.73 35.93 2.04
N THR A 71 8.76 35.51 2.84
CA THR A 71 8.18 34.16 2.82
C THR A 71 6.72 34.09 2.34
N CYS A 72 6.02 35.21 2.32
CA CYS A 72 4.59 35.30 2.02
C CYS A 72 4.28 36.28 0.89
N VAL A 73 3.05 36.20 0.39
CA VAL A 73 2.40 37.20 -0.46
C VAL A 73 1.32 37.89 0.37
N LYS A 74 1.36 39.23 0.43
CA LYS A 74 0.31 40.02 1.07
C LYS A 74 -0.90 40.13 0.15
N LEU A 75 -2.08 39.82 0.66
CA LEU A 75 -3.37 39.95 -0.02
C LEU A 75 -3.93 41.37 0.16
N ASN A 76 -4.86 41.75 -0.71
CA ASN A 76 -5.58 43.04 -0.60
C ASN A 76 -6.39 43.17 0.71
N SER A 77 -6.75 42.03 1.33
CA SER A 77 -7.41 41.97 2.64
C SER A 77 -6.46 42.16 3.83
N ASN A 78 -5.20 42.56 3.59
CA ASN A 78 -4.11 42.54 4.56
C ASN A 78 -3.71 41.16 5.12
N GLY A 79 -4.32 40.06 4.65
CA GLY A 79 -3.88 38.71 5.00
C GLY A 79 -2.56 38.34 4.32
N PHE A 80 -1.85 37.34 4.86
CA PHE A 80 -0.62 36.79 4.28
C PHE A 80 -0.83 35.33 3.86
N VAL A 81 -0.31 34.97 2.69
CA VAL A 81 -0.29 33.58 2.19
C VAL A 81 1.15 33.15 1.98
N VAL A 82 1.54 32.04 2.61
CA VAL A 82 2.88 31.46 2.46
C VAL A 82 3.12 31.03 1.02
N LEU A 83 4.30 31.32 0.48
CA LEU A 83 4.68 30.91 -0.87
C LEU A 83 4.57 29.38 -1.00
N PRO A 84 3.82 28.85 -1.99
CA PRO A 84 3.63 27.40 -2.15
C PRO A 84 4.94 26.60 -2.22
N GLY A 85 5.96 27.17 -2.87
CA GLY A 85 7.29 26.56 -2.97
C GLY A 85 7.97 26.35 -1.61
N LEU A 86 7.75 27.24 -0.63
CA LEU A 86 8.27 27.06 0.73
C LEU A 86 7.56 25.92 1.46
N THR A 87 6.24 25.81 1.29
CA THR A 87 5.44 24.72 1.85
C THR A 87 5.94 23.36 1.33
N CYS A 88 6.18 23.25 0.02
CA CYS A 88 6.73 22.04 -0.59
C CYS A 88 8.13 21.70 -0.05
N LYS A 89 9.02 22.71 0.05
CA LYS A 89 10.38 22.54 0.58
C LYS A 89 10.38 22.09 2.03
N MET A 90 9.52 22.65 2.88
CA MET A 90 9.37 22.24 4.27
C MET A 90 8.91 20.78 4.40
N LYS A 91 7.90 20.39 3.61
CA LYS A 91 7.43 18.99 3.57
C LYS A 91 8.55 18.05 3.13
N PHE A 92 9.33 18.43 2.12
CA PHE A 92 10.45 17.63 1.64
C PHE A 92 11.56 17.50 2.69
N LEU A 93 11.93 18.59 3.36
CA LEU A 93 12.89 18.61 4.47
C LEU A 93 12.45 17.69 5.61
N LYS A 94 11.24 17.85 6.13
CA LYS A 94 10.68 16.98 7.17
C LYS A 94 10.66 15.52 6.74
N GLY A 95 10.22 15.22 5.52
CA GLY A 95 10.21 13.87 4.96
C GLY A 95 11.62 13.26 4.88
N ALA A 96 12.61 14.05 4.48
CA ALA A 96 14.01 13.63 4.41
C ALA A 96 14.58 13.29 5.81
N LEU A 97 14.33 14.14 6.80
CA LEU A 97 14.72 13.92 8.20
C LEU A 97 14.01 12.70 8.81
N LEU A 98 12.71 12.53 8.56
CA LEU A 98 11.94 11.36 9.00
C LEU A 98 12.50 10.05 8.45
N ARG A 99 12.82 10.02 7.15
CA ARG A 99 13.45 8.85 6.52
C ARG A 99 14.77 8.51 7.21
N LYS A 100 15.63 9.51 7.42
CA LYS A 100 16.91 9.31 8.10
C LYS A 100 16.75 8.77 9.51
N ARG A 101 15.80 9.31 10.29
CA ARG A 101 15.47 8.82 11.64
C ARG A 101 15.04 7.35 11.63
N ASN A 102 14.22 6.97 10.65
CA ASN A 102 13.74 5.60 10.51
C ASN A 102 14.86 4.63 10.09
N GLU A 103 15.81 5.07 9.25
CA GLU A 103 17.00 4.30 8.90
C GLU A 103 17.86 3.98 10.13
N LEU A 104 18.12 4.97 10.99
CA LEU A 104 18.88 4.75 12.23
C LEU A 104 18.16 3.80 13.19
N LYS A 105 16.84 3.95 13.37
CA LYS A 105 16.04 3.03 14.18
C LYS A 105 16.08 1.59 13.66
N LYS A 106 16.09 1.40 12.33
CA LYS A 106 16.23 0.06 11.72
C LYS A 106 17.61 -0.53 11.99
N LYS A 107 18.68 0.25 11.85
CA LYS A 107 20.07 -0.20 12.13
C LYS A 107 20.26 -0.60 13.60
N ALA A 108 19.67 0.14 14.54
CA ALA A 108 19.75 -0.17 15.96
C ALA A 108 19.11 -1.53 16.31
N LYS A 109 17.96 -1.86 15.72
CA LYS A 109 17.27 -3.14 15.94
C LYS A 109 18.03 -4.37 15.42
N ILE A 110 18.82 -4.20 14.36
CA ILE A 110 19.60 -5.32 13.81
C ILE A 110 20.74 -5.71 14.77
N ARG A 111 21.37 -4.72 15.42
CA ARG A 111 22.49 -4.97 16.34
C ARG A 111 22.09 -5.74 17.59
N THR A 112 20.85 -5.59 18.06
CA THR A 112 20.38 -6.29 19.28
C THR A 112 20.12 -7.78 19.08
N ASN A 113 19.92 -8.26 17.84
CA ASN A 113 19.64 -9.67 17.57
C ASN A 113 20.88 -10.55 17.38
N VAL A 114 22.09 -9.96 17.31
CA VAL A 114 23.32 -10.72 17.00
C VAL A 114 24.02 -11.27 18.26
N ASN A 115 23.63 -10.82 19.46
CA ASN A 115 24.31 -11.21 20.70
C ASN A 115 23.56 -12.22 21.59
N THR A 116 22.59 -12.97 21.05
CA THR A 116 21.87 -14.03 21.81
C THR A 116 22.26 -15.44 21.34
N THR A 117 23.56 -15.69 21.21
CA THR A 117 24.10 -17.04 21.05
C THR A 117 25.31 -17.18 21.95
N ILE A 118 25.08 -17.52 23.22
CA ILE A 118 25.91 -18.37 24.09
C ILE A 118 25.08 -18.63 25.36
N ASP A 119 24.86 -19.93 25.60
CA ASP A 119 24.42 -20.60 26.83
C ASP A 119 23.08 -20.24 27.48
N THR A 120 22.05 -21.07 27.26
CA THR A 120 21.66 -22.07 28.27
C THR A 120 20.73 -23.15 27.70
N SER A 121 20.91 -24.34 28.26
CA SER A 121 20.30 -25.64 28.02
C SER A 121 18.78 -25.72 28.29
N LEU A 122 18.16 -26.71 27.63
CA LEU A 122 16.93 -27.44 27.98
C LEU A 122 15.70 -26.65 28.47
N SER A 123 14.60 -26.70 27.70
CA SER A 123 13.37 -27.44 28.07
C SER A 123 12.15 -27.06 27.21
N ASN A 124 11.61 -28.10 26.56
CA ASN A 124 10.22 -28.41 26.22
C ASN A 124 9.29 -27.42 25.48
N GLN A 125 9.01 -27.85 24.23
CA GLN A 125 7.68 -28.04 23.63
C GLN A 125 6.48 -27.32 24.27
N VAL A 126 5.90 -26.37 23.54
CA VAL A 126 4.44 -26.26 23.39
C VAL A 126 4.12 -25.85 21.94
N MET A 127 3.39 -26.72 21.24
CA MET A 127 2.74 -26.46 19.96
C MET A 127 1.84 -25.22 20.04
N ASN A 128 1.88 -24.34 19.04
CA ASN A 128 0.70 -23.56 18.68
C ASN A 128 0.66 -23.25 17.18
N ASN A 129 -0.48 -23.60 16.59
CA ASN A 129 -0.83 -23.54 15.19
C ASN A 129 -0.71 -22.13 14.60
N VAL A 130 0.03 -22.03 13.50
CA VAL A 130 0.19 -20.82 12.69
C VAL A 130 -0.88 -20.79 11.60
N THR A 131 -1.73 -19.75 11.64
CA THR A 131 -2.52 -19.27 10.50
C THR A 131 -1.59 -18.95 9.32
N ASN A 132 -1.82 -19.60 8.18
CA ASN A 132 -1.13 -19.36 6.91
C ASN A 132 -1.31 -17.91 6.43
N LEU A 133 -0.44 -17.02 6.90
CA LEU A 133 -0.20 -15.72 6.29
C LEU A 133 0.68 -15.97 5.06
N THR A 134 0.18 -15.67 3.87
CA THR A 134 0.95 -15.75 2.62
C THR A 134 2.05 -14.67 2.62
N GLN A 135 3.13 -14.93 3.35
CA GLN A 135 4.31 -14.08 3.40
C GLN A 135 5.21 -14.48 2.23
N VAL A 136 4.98 -13.87 1.07
CA VAL A 136 5.90 -14.02 -0.07
C VAL A 136 7.20 -13.32 0.31
N SER A 137 8.27 -14.10 0.48
CA SER A 137 9.61 -13.58 0.73
C SER A 137 10.53 -13.85 -0.45
N ILE A 138 10.90 -12.77 -1.16
CA ILE A 138 11.91 -12.82 -2.21
C ILE A 138 13.14 -12.06 -1.73
N GLN A 139 14.24 -12.79 -1.62
CA GLN A 139 15.58 -12.28 -1.37
C GLN A 139 16.14 -11.89 -2.75
N GLU A 140 16.12 -10.60 -3.08
CA GLU A 140 16.65 -10.10 -4.35
C GLU A 140 18.17 -10.00 -4.29
N SER A 141 18.85 -10.86 -5.04
CA SER A 141 20.22 -10.67 -5.50
C SER A 141 20.23 -9.56 -6.56
N ILE A 142 20.46 -8.32 -6.12
CA ILE A 142 20.62 -7.16 -7.00
C ILE A 142 22.07 -7.17 -7.52
N ASN A 143 22.27 -7.69 -8.72
CA ASN A 143 23.47 -7.40 -9.51
C ASN A 143 23.35 -6.01 -10.12
N SER A 144 24.40 -5.24 -9.92
CA SER A 144 24.67 -3.89 -10.42
C SER A 144 24.41 -3.77 -11.92
N LEU A 145 23.49 -2.89 -12.34
CA LEU A 145 23.43 -2.45 -13.73
C LEU A 145 23.36 -0.92 -13.84
N SER A 146 24.29 -0.46 -14.66
CA SER A 146 24.60 0.87 -15.14
C SER A 146 23.38 1.75 -15.45
N SER A 147 23.57 3.03 -15.13
CA SER A 147 22.65 4.15 -15.32
C SER A 147 22.46 4.56 -16.78
N THR A 148 21.22 4.50 -17.25
CA THR A 148 20.67 5.49 -18.18
C THR A 148 19.38 6.05 -17.61
N THR A 149 19.21 7.34 -17.83
CA THR A 149 18.21 8.25 -17.29
C THR A 149 16.78 7.90 -17.72
N ASP A 150 15.93 7.54 -16.75
CA ASP A 150 14.47 7.63 -16.89
C ASP A 150 13.86 8.06 -15.54
N THR A 151 13.36 9.29 -15.51
CA THR A 151 12.74 9.94 -14.32
C THR A 151 11.38 9.33 -13.96
N TYR A 152 10.91 8.35 -14.73
CA TYR A 152 9.67 7.58 -14.52
C TYR A 152 9.89 6.28 -13.70
N THR A 153 11.12 6.00 -13.29
CA THR A 153 11.51 4.64 -12.85
C THR A 153 11.16 4.23 -11.41
N THR A 154 10.52 5.06 -10.58
CA THR A 154 10.15 4.62 -9.20
C THR A 154 8.68 4.36 -9.00
N GLU A 155 7.79 5.23 -9.51
CA GLU A 155 6.34 5.03 -9.41
C GLU A 155 5.89 3.89 -10.32
N ASP A 156 6.30 3.91 -11.59
CA ASP A 156 5.91 2.88 -12.54
C ASP A 156 6.46 1.51 -12.15
N LYS A 157 7.71 1.44 -11.66
CA LYS A 157 8.27 0.16 -11.18
C LYS A 157 7.51 -0.36 -9.97
N LEU A 158 7.11 0.52 -9.04
CA LEU A 158 6.30 0.12 -7.90
C LEU A 158 4.92 -0.36 -8.34
N LYS A 159 4.27 0.38 -9.23
CA LYS A 159 2.97 0.04 -9.81
C LYS A 159 3.03 -1.32 -10.52
N GLN A 160 4.01 -1.53 -11.39
CA GLN A 160 4.26 -2.82 -12.06
C GLN A 160 4.53 -3.96 -11.08
N HIS A 161 5.30 -3.72 -10.02
CA HIS A 161 5.54 -4.71 -8.99
C HIS A 161 4.23 -5.10 -8.27
N LEU A 162 3.38 -4.13 -7.94
CA LEU A 162 2.08 -4.39 -7.31
C LEU A 162 1.12 -5.15 -8.24
N ILE A 163 1.07 -4.79 -9.53
CA ILE A 163 0.32 -5.52 -10.55
C ILE A 163 0.79 -6.97 -10.61
N HIS A 164 2.11 -7.18 -10.64
CA HIS A 164 2.69 -8.53 -10.65
C HIS A 164 2.27 -9.33 -9.41
N LEU A 165 2.33 -8.74 -8.20
CA LEU A 165 1.87 -9.41 -6.97
C LEU A 165 0.38 -9.77 -6.99
N ILE A 166 -0.48 -8.91 -7.54
CA ILE A 166 -1.91 -9.17 -7.68
C ILE A 166 -2.16 -10.31 -8.68
N ASN A 167 -1.43 -10.32 -9.80
CA ASN A 167 -1.50 -11.38 -10.81
C ASN A 167 -1.03 -12.73 -10.26
N ASP A 168 0.10 -12.74 -9.56
CA ASP A 168 0.64 -13.92 -8.87
C ASP A 168 -0.34 -14.48 -7.83
N TRP A 169 -1.09 -13.61 -7.15
CA TRP A 169 -2.14 -14.05 -6.26
C TRP A 169 -3.33 -14.64 -7.02
N CYS A 170 -3.74 -14.03 -8.14
CA CYS A 170 -4.83 -14.54 -8.97
C CYS A 170 -4.50 -15.93 -9.53
N THR A 171 -3.28 -16.16 -10.04
CA THR A 171 -2.84 -17.45 -10.57
C THR A 171 -2.85 -18.53 -9.49
N LYS A 172 -2.24 -18.28 -8.32
CA LYS A 172 -2.26 -19.23 -7.19
C LYS A 172 -3.68 -19.55 -6.70
N THR A 173 -4.59 -18.59 -6.80
CA THR A 173 -5.99 -18.78 -6.39
C THR A 173 -6.79 -19.56 -7.43
N ALA A 174 -6.45 -19.46 -8.72
CA ALA A 174 -7.05 -20.24 -9.80
C ALA A 174 -6.77 -21.73 -9.62
N ASP A 175 -5.49 -22.07 -9.34
CA ASP A 175 -5.03 -23.45 -9.16
C ASP A 175 -5.71 -24.16 -7.98
N SER A 176 -6.09 -23.41 -6.94
CA SER A 176 -6.66 -23.97 -5.70
C SER A 176 -8.18 -24.10 -5.70
N ASN A 177 -8.90 -23.43 -6.62
CA ASN A 177 -10.37 -23.35 -6.59
C ASN A 177 -11.04 -23.82 -7.87
N ASP A 178 -10.30 -24.46 -8.79
CA ASP A 178 -10.79 -24.85 -10.12
C ASP A 178 -11.41 -23.67 -10.89
N ARG A 179 -10.88 -22.46 -10.66
CA ARG A 179 -11.32 -21.21 -11.29
C ARG A 179 -10.35 -20.87 -12.40
N SER A 180 -10.34 -21.66 -13.45
CA SER A 180 -9.35 -21.64 -14.54
C SER A 180 -9.24 -20.33 -15.36
N ALA A 181 -9.95 -19.26 -14.99
CA ALA A 181 -9.90 -17.99 -15.71
C ALA A 181 -9.95 -16.72 -14.82
N PHE A 182 -9.87 -16.83 -13.48
CA PHE A 182 -9.99 -15.62 -12.65
C PHE A 182 -8.74 -14.72 -12.79
N ARG A 183 -8.91 -13.57 -13.45
CA ARG A 183 -7.87 -12.54 -13.61
C ARG A 183 -8.43 -11.18 -13.26
N LEU A 184 -7.62 -10.35 -12.60
CA LEU A 184 -7.91 -8.93 -12.39
C LEU A 184 -7.04 -8.10 -13.36
N LYS A 185 -7.60 -7.02 -13.88
CA LYS A 185 -6.98 -6.08 -14.81
C LYS A 185 -7.00 -4.70 -14.15
N GLU A 186 -5.84 -4.05 -14.16
CA GLU A 186 -5.73 -2.65 -13.78
C GLU A 186 -6.56 -1.78 -14.73
N ASP A 187 -7.11 -0.69 -14.21
CA ASP A 187 -7.99 0.28 -14.88
C ASP A 187 -9.37 -0.27 -15.30
N VAL A 188 -9.63 -1.57 -15.07
CA VAL A 188 -10.92 -2.21 -15.28
C VAL A 188 -11.53 -2.66 -13.95
N ASP A 189 -10.79 -3.48 -13.20
CA ASP A 189 -11.28 -4.08 -11.95
C ASP A 189 -10.78 -3.33 -10.70
N TYR A 190 -9.63 -2.68 -10.83
CA TYR A 190 -9.00 -1.90 -9.77
C TYR A 190 -8.08 -0.83 -10.34
N GLN A 191 -7.78 0.19 -9.52
CA GLN A 191 -6.78 1.22 -9.80
C GLN A 191 -5.79 1.33 -8.65
N ILE A 192 -4.51 1.50 -8.97
CA ILE A 192 -3.43 1.74 -7.99
C ILE A 192 -3.11 3.24 -7.97
N MET A 193 -3.28 3.85 -6.81
CA MET A 193 -2.93 5.25 -6.55
C MET A 193 -1.73 5.31 -5.61
N ILE A 194 -0.64 5.94 -6.06
CA ILE A 194 0.59 6.12 -5.28
C ILE A 194 0.71 7.60 -4.90
N ASN A 195 0.58 7.91 -3.62
CA ASN A 195 0.78 9.27 -3.12
C ASN A 195 2.19 9.41 -2.53
N LEU A 196 3.12 9.88 -3.37
CA LEU A 196 4.54 10.08 -3.03
C LEU A 196 4.76 11.06 -1.86
N LEU A 197 3.84 12.01 -1.64
CA LEU A 197 3.94 12.97 -0.54
C LEU A 197 3.61 12.35 0.82
N SER A 198 2.66 11.42 0.83
CA SER A 198 2.21 10.75 2.05
C SER A 198 2.83 9.37 2.27
N ASP A 199 3.61 8.87 1.31
CA ASP A 199 4.15 7.51 1.27
C ASP A 199 3.04 6.44 1.44
N LYS A 200 1.84 6.75 0.91
CA LYS A 200 0.67 5.87 0.95
C LYS A 200 0.42 5.32 -0.44
N VAL A 201 0.24 4.01 -0.50
CA VAL A 201 -0.26 3.31 -1.67
C VAL A 201 -1.67 2.84 -1.39
N ILE A 202 -2.59 3.15 -2.29
CA ILE A 202 -4.00 2.82 -2.18
C ILE A 202 -4.39 2.02 -3.41
N ILE A 203 -5.09 0.90 -3.21
CA ILE A 203 -5.76 0.19 -4.28
C ILE A 203 -7.26 0.45 -4.15
N GLU A 204 -7.87 1.02 -5.18
CA GLU A 204 -9.30 1.23 -5.28
C GLU A 204 -9.90 0.16 -6.19
N CYS A 205 -10.82 -0.63 -5.66
CA CYS A 205 -11.58 -1.60 -6.44
C CYS A 205 -12.72 -0.89 -7.17
N GLN A 206 -13.13 -1.40 -8.33
CA GLN A 206 -14.25 -0.88 -9.11
C GLN A 206 -15.58 -0.85 -8.32
N CYS A 207 -15.73 -1.68 -7.27
CA CYS A 207 -16.88 -1.59 -6.36
C CYS A 207 -16.87 -0.37 -5.43
N GLY A 208 -15.84 0.49 -5.51
CA GLY A 208 -15.63 1.67 -4.67
C GLY A 208 -14.84 1.41 -3.38
N ALA A 209 -14.49 0.15 -3.07
CA ALA A 209 -13.71 -0.17 -1.88
C ALA A 209 -12.25 0.27 -2.01
N LYS A 210 -11.76 1.01 -1.02
CA LYS A 210 -10.37 1.48 -0.95
C LYS A 210 -9.58 0.69 0.06
N SER A 211 -8.46 0.13 -0.37
CA SER A 211 -7.51 -0.63 0.46
C SER A 211 -6.20 0.11 0.54
N VAL A 212 -5.90 0.69 1.71
CA VAL A 212 -4.58 1.24 1.99
C VAL A 212 -3.61 0.09 2.24
N LEU A 213 -2.51 0.07 1.50
CA LEU A 213 -1.48 -0.95 1.65
C LEU A 213 -0.58 -0.60 2.84
N GLY A 214 -0.40 -1.56 3.73
CA GLY A 214 0.64 -1.48 4.76
C GLY A 214 2.01 -1.78 4.15
N GLN A 215 3.07 -1.25 4.76
CA GLN A 215 4.45 -1.59 4.40
C GLN A 215 5.15 -2.27 5.58
N LYS A 216 5.76 -3.43 5.35
CA LYS A 216 6.60 -4.13 6.34
C LYS A 216 7.89 -4.59 5.68
N SER A 217 9.02 -4.21 6.27
CA SER A 217 10.36 -4.58 5.76
C SER A 217 10.56 -4.24 4.28
N ASN A 218 10.15 -3.04 3.87
CA ASN A 218 10.23 -2.56 2.48
C ASN A 218 9.33 -3.31 1.47
N ARG A 219 8.41 -4.16 1.94
CA ARG A 219 7.43 -4.84 1.10
C ARG A 219 6.02 -4.33 1.39
N TYR A 220 5.22 -4.19 0.34
CA TYR A 220 3.81 -3.85 0.45
C TYR A 220 2.98 -5.08 0.79
N ILE A 221 2.04 -4.91 1.72
CA ILE A 221 1.15 -5.96 2.20
C ILE A 221 -0.22 -5.78 1.53
N LEU A 222 -0.56 -6.72 0.66
CA LEU A 222 -1.85 -6.76 -0.05
C LEU A 222 -3.00 -7.36 0.77
N SER A 223 -2.77 -7.78 2.02
CA SER A 223 -3.73 -8.55 2.82
C SER A 223 -5.10 -7.88 2.94
N ASN A 224 -5.16 -6.54 3.08
CA ASN A 224 -6.41 -5.81 3.13
C ASN A 224 -7.20 -5.90 1.82
N PHE A 225 -6.51 -5.72 0.69
CA PHE A 225 -7.11 -5.83 -0.64
C PHE A 225 -7.56 -7.27 -0.93
N ILE A 226 -6.70 -8.25 -0.66
CA ILE A 226 -7.05 -9.67 -0.83
C ILE A 226 -8.22 -10.07 0.07
N ARG A 227 -8.25 -9.62 1.32
CA ARG A 227 -9.37 -9.87 2.24
C ARG A 227 -10.67 -9.29 1.70
N HIS A 228 -10.63 -8.11 1.07
CA HIS A 228 -11.81 -7.54 0.43
C HIS A 228 -12.31 -8.42 -0.73
N LEU A 229 -11.41 -8.92 -1.58
CA LEU A 229 -11.75 -9.80 -2.70
C LEU A 229 -12.29 -11.17 -2.27
N THR A 230 -11.81 -11.70 -1.14
CA THR A 230 -12.08 -13.06 -0.65
C THR A 230 -13.09 -13.14 0.49
N HIS A 231 -13.65 -12.01 0.93
CA HIS A 231 -14.56 -11.99 2.07
C HIS A 231 -15.80 -12.87 1.85
N LYS A 232 -16.44 -13.34 2.94
CA LYS A 232 -17.65 -14.19 2.89
C LYS A 232 -18.78 -13.63 2.01
N LYS A 233 -18.83 -12.30 1.90
CA LYS A 233 -19.63 -11.59 0.91
C LYS A 233 -18.65 -11.06 -0.14
N PRO A 234 -18.49 -11.76 -1.28
CA PRO A 234 -17.56 -11.31 -2.30
C PRO A 234 -17.93 -9.92 -2.77
N CYS A 235 -16.92 -9.11 -3.05
CA CYS A 235 -17.05 -7.82 -3.72
C CYS A 235 -17.96 -7.93 -4.94
N SER A 236 -18.81 -6.93 -5.21
CA SER A 236 -19.75 -6.95 -6.34
C SER A 236 -19.05 -7.12 -7.68
N MET A 237 -17.88 -6.51 -7.87
CA MET A 237 -17.04 -6.72 -9.05
C MET A 237 -16.60 -8.19 -9.18
N VAL A 238 -16.16 -8.81 -8.09
CA VAL A 238 -15.76 -10.23 -8.08
C VAL A 238 -16.96 -11.13 -8.35
N GLN A 239 -18.14 -10.80 -7.80
CA GLN A 239 -19.38 -11.53 -8.06
C GLN A 239 -19.73 -11.50 -9.55
N GLN A 240 -19.73 -10.32 -10.16
CA GLN A 240 -20.04 -10.15 -11.58
C GLN A 240 -19.07 -10.97 -12.43
N LYS A 241 -17.77 -10.87 -12.19
CA LYS A 241 -16.78 -11.66 -12.92
C LYS A 241 -16.98 -13.16 -12.80
N LEU A 242 -17.38 -13.65 -11.63
CA LEU A 242 -17.65 -15.08 -11.46
C LEU A 242 -18.92 -15.52 -12.21
N VAL A 243 -19.91 -14.65 -12.38
CA VAL A 243 -21.08 -14.90 -13.22
C VAL A 243 -20.66 -14.94 -14.70
N ASP A 244 -19.93 -13.94 -15.17
CA ASP A 244 -19.47 -13.86 -16.56
C ASP A 244 -18.61 -15.08 -16.95
N ILE A 245 -17.76 -15.58 -16.04
CA ILE A 245 -16.98 -16.80 -16.27
C ILE A 245 -17.89 -18.02 -16.42
N ARG A 246 -18.90 -18.19 -15.56
CA ARG A 246 -19.83 -19.33 -15.61
C ARG A 246 -20.66 -19.35 -16.90
N GLU A 247 -21.13 -18.18 -17.33
CA GLU A 247 -21.91 -18.05 -18.56
C GLU A 247 -21.06 -18.40 -19.79
N ASN A 248 -19.82 -17.89 -19.85
CA ASN A 248 -18.91 -18.20 -20.96
C ASN A 248 -18.48 -19.68 -21.00
N THR A 249 -18.27 -20.32 -19.83
CA THR A 249 -17.95 -21.76 -19.80
C THR A 249 -19.14 -22.60 -20.27
N SER A 250 -20.38 -22.20 -19.96
CA SER A 250 -21.58 -22.95 -20.35
C SER A 250 -21.82 -22.95 -21.86
N ILE A 251 -21.44 -21.86 -22.56
CA ILE A 251 -21.60 -21.73 -24.01
C ILE A 251 -20.65 -22.68 -24.76
N ASN A 252 -19.40 -22.80 -24.31
CA ASN A 252 -18.40 -23.62 -25.01
C ASN A 252 -18.68 -25.14 -24.93
N VAL A 253 -19.37 -25.62 -23.90
CA VAL A 253 -19.70 -27.05 -23.75
C VAL A 253 -20.79 -27.49 -24.74
N VAL A 254 -21.61 -26.58 -25.27
CA VAL A 254 -22.71 -26.92 -26.17
C VAL A 254 -22.24 -27.04 -27.64
N THR A 255 -21.15 -26.38 -28.02
CA THR A 255 -20.70 -26.33 -29.42
C THR A 255 -19.97 -27.60 -29.88
N ASP A 256 -19.41 -28.38 -28.97
CA ASP A 256 -18.65 -29.60 -29.32
C ASP A 256 -19.53 -30.85 -29.54
N ASN A 257 -20.83 -30.78 -29.28
CA ASN A 257 -21.75 -31.93 -29.44
C ASN A 257 -22.50 -31.99 -30.78
N ASN A 258 -22.20 -31.11 -31.73
CA ASN A 258 -22.88 -31.07 -33.04
C ASN A 258 -22.01 -31.51 -34.23
N HIS A 259 -20.94 -32.28 -34.01
CA HIS A 259 -20.32 -33.00 -35.12
C HIS A 259 -21.12 -34.28 -35.44
N ILE A 260 -21.98 -34.14 -36.44
CA ILE A 260 -22.80 -35.19 -37.04
C ILE A 260 -21.91 -36.29 -37.64
N ASN A 261 -22.25 -37.51 -37.25
CA ASN A 261 -22.10 -38.82 -37.89
C ASN A 261 -21.51 -38.88 -39.30
N GLU A 262 -20.45 -39.66 -39.44
CA GLU A 262 -20.15 -40.47 -40.63
C GLU A 262 -20.54 -41.94 -40.29
N PRO A 263 -21.24 -42.69 -41.16
CA PRO A 263 -21.79 -44.00 -40.79
C PRO A 263 -20.89 -45.16 -41.24
N VAL A 264 -20.45 -46.02 -40.32
CA VAL A 264 -20.06 -47.41 -40.66
C VAL A 264 -20.37 -48.38 -39.51
N ASN A 265 -21.35 -49.24 -39.78
CA ASN A 265 -21.66 -50.61 -39.33
C ASN A 265 -21.23 -51.17 -37.95
N GLU A 266 -22.27 -51.66 -37.26
CA GLU A 266 -22.41 -52.97 -36.59
C GLU A 266 -21.19 -53.58 -35.88
N GLU A 267 -21.26 -53.72 -34.55
CA GLU A 267 -21.76 -54.96 -33.94
C GLU A 267 -22.02 -54.78 -32.43
N ILE A 268 -22.98 -55.58 -31.98
CA ILE A 268 -23.66 -55.58 -30.69
C ILE A 268 -22.77 -56.18 -29.59
N ASN A 269 -22.74 -55.56 -28.40
CA ASN A 269 -22.87 -56.36 -27.17
C ASN A 269 -23.40 -55.59 -25.96
N ILE A 270 -24.43 -56.20 -25.38
CA ILE A 270 -25.28 -55.73 -24.29
C ILE A 270 -24.69 -56.23 -22.98
N ILE A 271 -24.35 -55.34 -22.03
CA ILE A 271 -24.46 -55.64 -20.60
C ILE A 271 -24.98 -54.40 -19.86
N SER A 272 -26.25 -54.48 -19.50
CA SER A 272 -26.94 -53.65 -18.53
C SER A 272 -26.43 -53.92 -17.11
N ASN A 273 -26.17 -52.87 -16.33
CA ASN A 273 -26.35 -52.92 -14.88
C ASN A 273 -26.73 -51.54 -14.33
N SER A 274 -27.97 -51.47 -13.86
CA SER A 274 -28.60 -50.41 -13.12
C SER A 274 -28.22 -50.45 -11.64
N ALA A 275 -27.88 -49.30 -11.06
CA ALA A 275 -28.09 -49.06 -9.63
C ALA A 275 -28.28 -47.56 -9.37
N SER A 276 -29.48 -47.25 -8.90
CA SER A 276 -29.96 -45.95 -8.45
C SER A 276 -29.55 -45.68 -7.00
N SER A 277 -29.18 -44.44 -6.66
CA SER A 277 -29.30 -43.88 -5.31
C SER A 277 -29.20 -42.35 -5.40
N VAL A 278 -30.33 -41.64 -5.54
CA VAL A 278 -31.08 -40.97 -4.47
C VAL A 278 -30.22 -40.00 -3.65
N SER A 279 -30.40 -38.71 -3.96
CA SER A 279 -29.92 -37.55 -3.22
C SER A 279 -30.70 -37.34 -1.91
N PRO A 280 -30.09 -36.77 -0.86
CA PRO A 280 -30.83 -36.07 0.19
C PRO A 280 -30.76 -34.55 -0.02
N GLN A 281 -31.92 -33.93 -0.24
CA GLN A 281 -32.13 -32.50 -0.06
C GLN A 281 -31.89 -32.14 1.41
N ARG A 282 -31.14 -31.05 1.66
CA ARG A 282 -31.01 -30.46 3.00
C ARG A 282 -31.72 -29.11 3.02
N GLU A 283 -32.82 -29.09 3.77
CA GLU A 283 -33.70 -27.95 4.01
C GLU A 283 -32.97 -26.71 4.55
N LYS A 284 -33.31 -25.56 3.99
CA LYS A 284 -32.98 -24.23 4.52
C LYS A 284 -33.92 -23.93 5.69
N ARG A 285 -33.38 -23.88 6.90
CA ARG A 285 -34.11 -23.39 8.09
C ARG A 285 -34.00 -21.87 8.18
N THR A 286 -35.01 -21.18 7.66
CA THR A 286 -35.21 -19.74 7.81
C THR A 286 -35.59 -19.43 9.26
N ARG A 287 -34.75 -18.68 10.00
CA ARG A 287 -35.13 -18.08 11.28
C ARG A 287 -35.54 -16.63 11.03
N ASN A 288 -36.85 -16.39 11.03
CA ASN A 288 -37.43 -15.07 11.25
C ASN A 288 -37.15 -14.64 12.69
N ARG A 289 -36.62 -13.43 12.88
CA ARG A 289 -36.64 -12.73 14.15
C ARG A 289 -37.10 -11.31 13.89
N THR A 290 -38.38 -11.11 14.15
CA THR A 290 -39.08 -9.82 14.23
C THR A 290 -39.27 -9.49 15.71
N LEU A 291 -39.40 -8.20 16.02
CA LEU A 291 -39.73 -7.55 17.30
C LEU A 291 -38.50 -7.32 18.21
N GLU A 292 -38.30 -6.16 18.83
CA GLU A 292 -39.22 -5.05 19.09
C GLU A 292 -38.47 -3.76 19.45
N SER A 293 -39.21 -2.66 19.35
CA SER A 293 -38.90 -1.30 19.77
C SER A 293 -38.78 -1.10 21.28
N SER A 294 -37.93 -0.16 21.66
CA SER A 294 -38.10 0.73 22.83
C SER A 294 -37.00 1.81 22.72
N LEU A 295 -37.23 3.04 22.25
CA LEU A 295 -38.04 4.13 22.82
C LEU A 295 -37.65 4.48 24.27
N SER A 296 -37.26 5.75 24.43
CA SER A 296 -37.26 6.58 25.65
C SER A 296 -36.00 6.54 26.56
N LYS A 297 -35.19 7.62 26.58
CA LYS A 297 -35.37 8.79 27.47
C LYS A 297 -34.11 9.68 27.53
N LYS A 298 -34.39 10.99 27.47
CA LYS A 298 -33.60 12.18 27.85
C LYS A 298 -32.51 12.66 26.90
#